data_AF-A0A7L6N4J9-F1
#
_entry.id   AF-A0A7L6N4J9-F1
#
_cell.length_a   1.000
_cell.length_b   1.000
_cell.length_c   1.000
_cell.angle_alpha   90.00
_cell.angle_beta   90.00
_cell.angle_gamma   90.00
#
_symmetry.space_group_name_H-M   'P 1'
#
loop_
_entity.id
_entity.type
_entity.pdbx_description
1 polymer ?
#
loop_
_entity_poly.entity_id
_entity_poly.type
_entity_poly.pdbx_seq_one_letter_code
_entity_poly.pdbx_strand_id
1 'polypeptide(L)'
;MKVFGRFLYAMFAVGIFLVAFQLSVQWVFQKYVEDVFGNSLTDENSDLPDFYYFYASLPDYHKEEPLIEINENGYQIRAFEIVRTEIKEDILTVNEFMLFLIYHEDPNALKDIDKIRISNGLTKDQIDIQVAPYKELDILVSIDLDTQYIEYIINKDLIDFSKNYDSLLLIDQNQTTLFESAFNLSDESFMIKGNIEGYYEEYENLPEDELNGIGVYSQDKDITNNSKIVDEYLYIFGIVFGAYFVVLIVATYLIFFKKRKEKPKAFLG
;
A
#
# COMPACT_ATOMS: atom_id res chain seq x y z
N MET A 1 42.32 29.21 -4.13
CA MET A 1 41.25 29.10 -3.10
C MET A 1 39.86 29.56 -3.54
N LYS A 2 39.68 30.62 -4.35
CA LYS A 2 38.33 31.08 -4.79
C LYS A 2 37.59 30.06 -5.68
N VAL A 3 38.29 29.36 -6.56
CA VAL A 3 37.71 28.35 -7.46
C VAL A 3 37.28 27.10 -6.69
N PHE A 4 38.13 26.62 -5.77
CA PHE A 4 37.83 25.45 -4.93
C PHE A 4 36.61 25.68 -4.02
N GLY A 5 36.47 26.87 -3.42
CA GLY A 5 35.29 27.21 -2.60
C GLY A 5 33.99 27.29 -3.42
N ARG A 6 34.07 27.75 -4.68
CA ARG A 6 32.92 27.76 -5.60
C ARG A 6 32.52 26.34 -6.04
N PHE A 7 33.51 25.48 -6.25
CA PHE A 7 33.27 24.06 -6.56
C PHE A 7 32.60 23.34 -5.38
N LEU A 8 33.13 23.51 -4.16
CA LEU A 8 32.53 22.94 -2.95
C LEU A 8 31.10 23.45 -2.71
N TYR A 9 30.86 24.74 -2.95
CA TYR A 9 29.53 25.34 -2.88
C TYR A 9 28.56 24.74 -3.90
N ALA A 10 28.99 24.56 -5.15
CA ALA A 10 28.16 23.94 -6.18
C ALA A 10 27.80 22.49 -5.82
N MET A 11 28.75 21.70 -5.31
CA MET A 11 28.46 20.34 -4.83
C MET A 11 27.49 20.35 -3.65
N PHE A 12 27.64 21.28 -2.71
CA PHE A 12 26.74 21.42 -1.57
C PHE A 12 25.31 21.80 -2.01
N ALA A 13 25.17 22.74 -2.94
CA ALA A 13 23.88 23.14 -3.48
C ALA A 13 23.17 21.98 -4.19
N VAL A 14 23.90 21.22 -5.02
CA VAL A 14 23.37 20.01 -5.68
C VAL A 14 23.00 18.94 -4.64
N GLY A 15 23.83 18.72 -3.62
CA GLY A 15 23.55 17.76 -2.56
C GLY A 15 22.28 18.09 -1.79
N ILE A 16 22.12 19.35 -1.35
CA ILE A 16 20.89 19.78 -0.67
C ILE A 16 19.70 19.71 -1.61
N PHE A 17 19.85 20.06 -2.89
CA PHE A 17 18.77 19.94 -3.87
C PHE A 17 18.26 18.49 -3.95
N LEU A 18 19.16 17.52 -4.05
CA LEU A 18 18.78 16.10 -4.12
C LEU A 18 18.06 15.65 -2.84
N VAL A 19 18.55 16.06 -1.67
CA VAL A 19 17.90 15.76 -0.38
C VAL A 19 16.51 16.39 -0.30
N ALA A 20 16.39 17.68 -0.64
CA ALA A 20 15.10 18.38 -0.65
C ALA A 20 14.11 17.75 -1.63
N PHE A 21 14.57 17.40 -2.83
CA PHE A 21 13.75 16.71 -3.82
C PHE A 21 13.27 15.35 -3.31
N GLN A 22 14.18 14.51 -2.81
CA GLN A 22 13.84 13.19 -2.29
C GLN A 22 12.86 13.28 -1.10
N LEU A 23 13.12 14.20 -0.16
CA LEU A 23 12.21 14.44 0.98
C LEU A 23 10.83 14.90 0.51
N SER A 24 10.77 15.82 -0.46
CA SER A 24 9.48 16.29 -0.99
C SER A 24 8.67 15.17 -1.63
N VAL A 25 9.31 14.30 -2.41
CA VAL A 25 8.65 13.13 -3.01
C VAL A 25 8.16 12.17 -1.93
N GLN A 26 8.98 11.89 -0.92
CA GLN A 26 8.61 11.01 0.18
C GLN A 26 7.42 11.56 0.98
N TRP A 27 7.41 12.85 1.30
CA TRP A 27 6.31 13.47 2.05
C TRP A 27 5.01 13.53 1.26
N VAL A 28 5.10 13.83 -0.05
CA VAL A 28 3.92 13.76 -0.93
C VAL A 28 3.34 12.36 -0.94
N PHE A 29 4.19 11.35 -1.11
CA PHE A 29 3.74 9.97 -1.10
C PHE A 29 3.14 9.56 0.25
N GLN A 30 3.77 9.90 1.37
CA GLN A 30 3.26 9.61 2.70
C GLN A 30 1.90 10.27 2.94
N LYS A 31 1.77 11.56 2.60
CA LYS A 31 0.51 12.28 2.77
C LYS A 31 -0.61 11.71 1.91
N TYR A 32 -0.30 11.39 0.65
CA TYR A 32 -1.23 10.71 -0.25
C TYR A 32 -1.71 9.37 0.33
N VAL A 33 -0.77 8.55 0.82
CA VAL A 33 -1.09 7.23 1.36
C VAL A 33 -1.95 7.36 2.63
N GLU A 34 -1.63 8.31 3.51
CA GLU A 34 -2.42 8.61 4.71
C GLU A 34 -3.83 9.12 4.36
N ASP A 35 -3.95 10.11 3.48
CA ASP A 35 -5.23 10.75 3.16
C ASP A 35 -6.16 9.84 2.36
N VAL A 36 -5.62 9.01 1.45
CA VAL A 36 -6.43 8.10 0.64
C VAL A 36 -6.70 6.80 1.35
N PHE A 37 -5.69 6.13 1.91
CA PHE A 37 -5.89 4.79 2.49
C PHE A 37 -6.13 4.82 4.01
N GLY A 38 -5.58 5.80 4.73
CA GLY A 38 -5.69 5.90 6.19
C GLY A 38 -7.11 6.19 6.68
N ASN A 39 -7.89 6.97 5.92
CA ASN A 39 -9.26 7.31 6.30
C ASN A 39 -10.14 6.06 6.43
N SER A 40 -10.08 5.11 5.47
CA SER A 40 -10.86 3.86 5.57
C SER A 40 -10.34 2.88 6.62
N LEU A 41 -9.22 3.16 7.29
CA LEU A 41 -8.72 2.32 8.39
C LEU A 41 -9.26 2.75 9.75
N THR A 42 -9.61 4.03 9.90
CA THR A 42 -9.79 4.66 11.22
C THR A 42 -10.98 5.61 11.33
N ASP A 43 -11.67 5.93 10.22
CA ASP A 43 -12.75 6.91 10.22
C ASP A 43 -14.12 6.29 10.44
N GLU A 44 -14.54 6.23 11.72
CA GLU A 44 -15.89 5.81 12.13
C GLU A 44 -17.02 6.71 11.59
N ASN A 45 -16.70 7.89 11.04
CA ASN A 45 -17.69 8.83 10.47
C ASN A 45 -17.77 8.77 8.94
N SER A 46 -16.97 7.91 8.31
CA SER A 46 -17.01 7.69 6.87
C SER A 46 -18.24 6.87 6.48
N ASP A 47 -18.93 7.27 5.42
CA ASP A 47 -20.00 6.47 4.79
C ASP A 47 -19.43 5.28 3.99
N LEU A 48 -18.11 5.24 3.79
CA LEU A 48 -17.41 4.16 3.09
C LEU A 48 -17.08 3.00 4.04
N PRO A 49 -17.14 1.74 3.57
CA PRO A 49 -16.73 0.58 4.36
C PRO A 49 -15.28 0.63 4.84
N ASP A 50 -15.00 -0.09 5.92
CA ASP A 50 -13.64 -0.32 6.39
C ASP A 50 -12.79 -0.92 5.26
N PHE A 51 -11.55 -0.45 5.14
CA PHE A 51 -10.58 -0.87 4.13
C PHE A 51 -10.99 -0.60 2.67
N TYR A 52 -12.05 0.17 2.40
CA TYR A 52 -12.57 0.48 1.06
C TYR A 52 -11.47 0.79 0.05
N TYR A 53 -10.61 1.74 0.37
CA TYR A 53 -9.59 2.20 -0.56
C TYR A 53 -8.54 1.13 -0.90
N PHE A 54 -8.34 0.13 -0.04
CA PHE A 54 -7.42 -0.97 -0.34
C PHE A 54 -7.97 -1.89 -1.41
N TYR A 55 -9.14 -2.47 -1.16
CA TYR A 55 -9.71 -3.44 -2.10
C TYR A 55 -10.16 -2.75 -3.40
N ALA A 56 -10.64 -1.51 -3.33
CA ALA A 56 -11.00 -0.72 -4.52
C ALA A 56 -9.78 -0.29 -5.35
N SER A 57 -8.57 -0.25 -4.76
CA SER A 57 -7.34 0.00 -5.49
C SER A 57 -6.79 -1.22 -6.23
N LEU A 58 -7.27 -2.43 -5.91
CA LEU A 58 -6.74 -3.65 -6.51
C LEU A 58 -7.25 -3.83 -7.95
N PRO A 59 -6.48 -4.51 -8.83
CA PRO A 59 -6.80 -4.56 -10.25
C PRO A 59 -8.13 -5.26 -10.56
N ASP A 60 -8.77 -4.77 -11.61
CA ASP A 60 -9.97 -5.25 -12.29
C ASP A 60 -11.23 -5.33 -11.43
N TYR A 61 -11.42 -6.37 -10.60
CA TYR A 61 -12.67 -6.58 -9.88
C TYR A 61 -12.49 -7.09 -8.46
N HIS A 62 -13.40 -6.66 -7.58
CA HIS A 62 -13.46 -7.07 -6.19
C HIS A 62 -14.91 -7.17 -5.68
N LYS A 63 -15.07 -7.79 -4.51
CA LYS A 63 -16.30 -7.72 -3.71
C LYS A 63 -16.19 -6.62 -2.65
N GLU A 64 -17.33 -6.10 -2.24
CA GLU A 64 -17.41 -5.19 -1.09
C GLU A 64 -17.29 -5.97 0.24
N GLU A 65 -18.01 -7.07 0.38
CA GLU A 65 -17.97 -7.88 1.60
C GLU A 65 -16.76 -8.81 1.63
N PRO A 66 -16.06 -8.93 2.78
CA PRO A 66 -14.97 -9.86 2.93
C PRO A 66 -15.48 -11.32 2.96
N LEU A 67 -14.72 -12.22 2.35
CA LEU A 67 -14.91 -13.67 2.45
C LEU A 67 -14.64 -14.20 3.87
N ILE A 68 -13.71 -13.55 4.58
CA ILE A 68 -13.37 -13.89 5.98
C ILE A 68 -13.34 -12.60 6.78
N GLU A 69 -14.07 -12.58 7.90
CA GLU A 69 -14.05 -11.50 8.87
C GLU A 69 -13.79 -12.05 10.27
N ILE A 70 -12.68 -11.63 10.88
CA ILE A 70 -12.29 -12.01 12.24
C ILE A 70 -11.94 -10.74 13.01
N ASN A 71 -12.51 -10.60 14.21
CA ASN A 71 -12.24 -9.49 15.13
C ASN A 71 -11.94 -10.08 16.51
N GLU A 72 -10.66 -10.27 16.84
CA GLU A 72 -10.26 -10.97 18.05
C GLU A 72 -8.99 -10.37 18.67
N ASN A 73 -9.00 -10.20 20.00
CA ASN A 73 -7.86 -9.63 20.76
C ASN A 73 -7.33 -8.29 20.22
N GLY A 74 -8.21 -7.46 19.65
CA GLY A 74 -7.85 -6.16 19.05
C GLY A 74 -7.37 -6.25 17.59
N TYR A 75 -7.14 -7.46 17.07
CA TYR A 75 -6.81 -7.67 15.67
C TYR A 75 -8.07 -7.77 14.82
N GLN A 76 -8.05 -7.08 13.69
CA GLN A 76 -9.04 -7.22 12.63
C GLN A 76 -8.37 -7.91 11.44
N ILE A 77 -8.85 -9.10 11.08
CA ILE A 77 -8.41 -9.82 9.88
C ILE A 77 -9.57 -9.82 8.89
N ARG A 78 -9.29 -9.40 7.66
CA ARG A 78 -10.24 -9.41 6.54
C ARG A 78 -9.62 -10.14 5.36
N ALA A 79 -10.37 -11.01 4.70
CA ALA A 79 -9.96 -11.62 3.44
C ALA A 79 -10.93 -11.25 2.33
N PHE A 80 -10.45 -10.77 1.19
CA PHE A 80 -11.27 -10.32 0.06
C PHE A 80 -11.03 -11.18 -1.18
N GLU A 81 -12.08 -11.42 -1.95
CA GLU A 81 -12.00 -11.98 -3.31
C GLU A 81 -11.56 -10.89 -4.28
N ILE A 82 -10.51 -11.15 -5.04
CA ILE A 82 -9.99 -10.24 -6.07
C ILE A 82 -9.84 -11.03 -7.36
N VAL A 83 -10.26 -10.43 -8.47
CA VAL A 83 -10.20 -11.08 -9.77
C VAL A 83 -9.46 -10.22 -10.76
N ARG A 84 -8.56 -10.84 -11.54
CA ARG A 84 -7.92 -10.22 -12.69
C ARG A 84 -8.44 -10.83 -13.98
N THR A 85 -8.74 -9.97 -14.94
CA THR A 85 -9.27 -10.30 -16.25
C THR A 85 -8.23 -9.99 -17.33
N GLU A 86 -8.08 -10.89 -18.28
CA GLU A 86 -7.25 -10.67 -19.45
C GLU A 86 -8.01 -11.13 -20.70
N ILE A 87 -8.07 -10.27 -21.72
CA ILE A 87 -8.64 -10.64 -23.03
C ILE A 87 -7.48 -10.78 -24.02
N LYS A 88 -7.28 -12.00 -24.51
CA LYS A 88 -6.29 -12.34 -25.56
C LYS A 88 -6.98 -13.09 -26.68
N GLU A 89 -6.86 -12.59 -27.91
CA GLU A 89 -7.45 -13.23 -29.09
C GLU A 89 -8.96 -13.52 -28.89
N ASP A 90 -9.68 -12.56 -28.32
CA ASP A 90 -11.12 -12.62 -27.98
C ASP A 90 -11.51 -13.67 -26.91
N ILE A 91 -10.52 -14.32 -26.28
CA ILE A 91 -10.73 -15.24 -25.16
C ILE A 91 -10.53 -14.47 -23.85
N LEU A 92 -11.59 -14.40 -23.05
CA LEU A 92 -11.53 -13.92 -21.68
C LEU A 92 -10.90 -14.98 -20.77
N THR A 93 -9.88 -14.57 -20.02
CA THR A 93 -9.31 -15.34 -18.92
C THR A 93 -9.57 -14.60 -17.61
N VAL A 94 -10.14 -15.30 -16.64
CA VAL A 94 -10.48 -14.74 -15.32
C VAL A 94 -9.74 -15.52 -14.23
N ASN A 95 -8.80 -14.84 -13.57
CA ASN A 95 -7.94 -15.41 -12.53
C ASN A 95 -8.40 -14.90 -11.16
N GLU A 96 -8.61 -15.83 -10.22
CA GLU A 96 -9.10 -15.53 -8.87
C GLU A 96 -7.96 -15.52 -7.86
N PHE A 97 -8.00 -14.53 -6.98
CA PHE A 97 -7.02 -14.29 -5.94
C PHE A 97 -7.71 -13.93 -4.63
N MET A 98 -6.93 -13.99 -3.55
CA MET A 98 -7.32 -13.47 -2.25
C MET A 98 -6.36 -12.38 -1.79
N LEU A 99 -6.90 -11.35 -1.16
CA LEU A 99 -6.14 -10.39 -0.35
C LEU A 99 -6.47 -10.67 1.11
N PHE A 100 -5.47 -10.92 1.95
CA PHE A 100 -5.64 -10.82 3.41
C PHE A 100 -5.13 -9.47 3.89
N LEU A 101 -5.86 -8.84 4.80
CA LEU A 101 -5.49 -7.62 5.49
C LEU A 101 -5.57 -7.87 7.00
N ILE A 102 -4.57 -7.39 7.72
CA ILE A 102 -4.52 -7.39 9.19
C ILE A 102 -4.33 -5.96 9.67
N TYR A 103 -5.24 -5.54 10.55
CA TYR A 103 -5.21 -4.24 11.22
C TYR A 103 -5.27 -4.43 12.74
N HIS A 104 -4.68 -3.48 13.47
CA HIS A 104 -4.75 -3.39 14.92
C HIS A 104 -4.62 -1.93 15.34
N GLU A 105 -5.38 -1.50 16.34
CA GLU A 105 -5.38 -0.10 16.81
C GLU A 105 -4.01 0.35 17.37
N ASP A 106 -3.28 -0.54 18.04
CA ASP A 106 -1.86 -0.35 18.38
C ASP A 106 -0.95 -0.86 17.25
N PRO A 107 -0.26 0.02 16.49
CA PRO A 107 0.62 -0.39 15.40
C PRO A 107 1.81 -1.23 15.84
N ASN A 108 2.21 -1.15 17.11
CA ASN A 108 3.31 -1.97 17.62
C ASN A 108 2.92 -3.46 17.68
N ALA A 109 1.64 -3.77 17.86
CA ALA A 109 1.13 -5.13 17.87
C ALA A 109 1.22 -5.82 16.49
N LEU A 110 1.37 -5.03 15.41
CA LEU A 110 1.56 -5.55 14.05
C LEU A 110 3.03 -5.89 13.75
N LYS A 111 4.00 -5.29 14.46
CA LYS A 111 5.43 -5.44 14.15
C LYS A 111 5.95 -6.87 14.35
N ASP A 112 5.33 -7.60 15.27
CA ASP A 112 5.77 -8.94 15.65
C ASP A 112 5.04 -10.04 14.87
N ILE A 113 4.09 -9.68 14.00
CA ILE A 113 3.35 -10.65 13.17
C ILE A 113 4.24 -11.17 12.03
N ASP A 114 4.14 -12.47 11.77
CA ASP A 114 4.85 -13.16 10.68
C ASP A 114 3.88 -13.55 9.57
N LYS A 115 2.81 -14.26 9.92
CA LYS A 115 1.93 -14.92 8.95
C LYS A 115 0.55 -15.23 9.51
N ILE A 116 -0.36 -15.48 8.58
CA ILE A 116 -1.62 -16.17 8.83
C ILE A 116 -1.42 -17.64 8.49
N ARG A 117 -1.93 -18.54 9.32
CA ARG A 117 -1.99 -19.96 9.01
C ARG A 117 -3.43 -20.42 8.95
N ILE A 118 -3.78 -21.07 7.85
CA ILE A 118 -5.06 -21.74 7.70
C ILE A 118 -4.87 -23.24 7.94
N SER A 119 -5.77 -23.85 8.71
CA SER A 119 -5.69 -25.26 9.08
C SER A 119 -7.07 -25.93 9.15
N ASN A 120 -7.05 -27.26 9.09
CA ASN A 120 -8.16 -28.17 9.39
C ASN A 120 -7.82 -29.07 10.61
N GLY A 121 -6.88 -28.62 11.45
CA GLY A 121 -6.33 -29.39 12.58
C GLY A 121 -5.23 -30.41 12.23
N LEU A 122 -4.94 -30.68 10.95
CA LEU A 122 -3.86 -31.56 10.52
C LEU A 122 -2.64 -30.77 10.04
N THR A 123 -1.47 -30.97 10.67
CA THR A 123 -0.23 -30.23 10.35
C THR A 123 0.21 -30.34 8.88
N LYS A 124 -0.08 -31.46 8.21
CA LYS A 124 0.29 -31.68 6.80
C LYS A 124 -0.56 -30.89 5.81
N ASP A 125 -1.76 -30.48 6.23
CA ASP A 125 -2.73 -29.74 5.43
C ASP A 125 -2.81 -28.31 6.03
N GLN A 126 -1.67 -27.71 6.39
CA GLN A 126 -1.59 -26.31 6.83
C GLN A 126 -1.10 -25.45 5.67
N ILE A 127 -1.69 -24.28 5.52
CA ILE A 127 -1.27 -23.26 4.55
C ILE A 127 -0.78 -22.05 5.31
N ASP A 128 0.47 -21.67 5.07
CA ASP A 128 1.11 -20.48 5.63
C ASP A 128 1.04 -19.34 4.61
N ILE A 129 0.34 -18.28 4.96
CA ILE A 129 0.20 -17.05 4.17
C ILE A 129 1.05 -15.97 4.83
N GLN A 130 2.16 -15.65 4.19
CA GLN A 130 3.06 -14.61 4.66
C GLN A 130 2.39 -13.23 4.58
N VAL A 131 2.69 -12.35 5.53
CA VAL A 131 2.19 -10.98 5.51
C VAL A 131 3.32 -9.97 5.63
N ALA A 132 3.12 -8.78 5.08
CA ALA A 132 4.09 -7.70 5.20
C ALA A 132 3.39 -6.34 5.36
N PRO A 133 4.10 -5.35 5.96
CA PRO A 133 3.61 -3.98 6.03
C PRO A 133 3.28 -3.42 4.64
N TYR A 134 2.12 -2.80 4.51
CA TYR A 134 1.75 -2.11 3.28
C TYR A 134 2.23 -0.66 3.31
N LYS A 135 3.31 -0.38 2.57
CA LYS A 135 3.91 0.96 2.49
C LYS A 135 4.21 1.49 3.91
N GLU A 136 3.72 2.68 4.25
CA GLU A 136 3.94 3.36 5.53
C GLU A 136 2.68 3.31 6.43
N LEU A 137 1.70 2.46 6.10
CA LEU A 137 0.46 2.34 6.86
C LEU A 137 0.60 1.32 7.98
N ASP A 138 -0.19 1.52 9.04
CA ASP A 138 -0.28 0.63 10.19
C ASP A 138 -1.20 -0.57 9.90
N ILE A 139 -0.90 -1.29 8.82
CA ILE A 139 -1.56 -2.54 8.42
C ILE A 139 -0.56 -3.54 7.83
N LEU A 140 -0.94 -4.81 7.85
CA LEU A 140 -0.25 -5.88 7.13
C LEU A 140 -1.16 -6.43 6.03
N VAL A 141 -0.56 -6.84 4.92
CA VAL A 141 -1.25 -7.47 3.80
C VAL A 141 -0.59 -8.79 3.42
N SER A 142 -1.36 -9.75 2.89
CA SER A 142 -0.80 -10.99 2.33
C SER A 142 0.21 -10.68 1.23
N ILE A 143 1.29 -11.46 1.17
CA ILE A 143 2.27 -11.40 0.08
C ILE A 143 2.45 -12.76 -0.56
N ASP A 144 2.51 -12.76 -1.89
CA ASP A 144 3.01 -13.89 -2.66
C ASP A 144 4.51 -13.72 -2.90
N LEU A 145 5.29 -14.72 -2.46
CA LEU A 145 6.75 -14.76 -2.59
C LEU A 145 7.22 -15.57 -3.80
N ASP A 146 6.33 -16.30 -4.47
CA ASP A 146 6.67 -17.18 -5.60
C ASP A 146 6.78 -16.41 -6.93
N THR A 147 6.36 -15.15 -6.95
CA THR A 147 6.43 -14.26 -8.10
C THR A 147 7.71 -13.40 -8.09
N GLN A 148 8.16 -12.96 -9.28
CA GLN A 148 9.35 -12.08 -9.40
C GLN A 148 9.14 -10.68 -8.79
N TYR A 149 7.89 -10.33 -8.47
CA TYR A 149 7.47 -9.05 -7.91
C TYR A 149 6.63 -9.32 -6.67
N ILE A 150 6.80 -8.55 -5.59
CA ILE A 150 5.93 -8.69 -4.42
C ILE A 150 4.51 -8.32 -4.84
N GLU A 151 3.63 -9.32 -4.92
CA GLU A 151 2.21 -9.12 -5.13
C GLU A 151 1.48 -9.22 -3.79
N TYR A 152 0.60 -8.25 -3.52
CA TYR A 152 -0.17 -8.20 -2.26
C TYR A 152 -1.42 -9.09 -2.28
N ILE A 153 -1.46 -10.07 -3.18
CA ILE A 153 -2.56 -11.00 -3.35
C ILE A 153 -1.99 -12.41 -3.50
N ILE A 154 -2.74 -13.41 -3.06
CA ILE A 154 -2.37 -14.82 -3.17
C ILE A 154 -3.30 -15.53 -4.16
N ASN A 155 -2.77 -16.49 -4.93
CA ASN A 155 -3.60 -17.27 -5.84
C ASN A 155 -4.58 -18.16 -5.05
N LYS A 156 -5.86 -18.14 -5.43
CA LYS A 156 -6.91 -19.02 -4.87
C LYS A 156 -6.53 -20.50 -4.95
N ASP A 157 -5.83 -20.91 -6.01
CA ASP A 157 -5.40 -22.30 -6.24
C ASP A 157 -4.46 -22.86 -5.16
N LEU A 158 -3.88 -22.00 -4.30
CA LEU A 158 -3.12 -22.44 -3.12
C LEU A 158 -4.01 -23.13 -2.08
N ILE A 159 -5.32 -22.90 -2.10
CA ILE A 159 -6.28 -23.41 -1.14
C ILE A 159 -7.02 -24.62 -1.73
N ASP A 160 -6.63 -25.82 -1.31
CA ASP A 160 -7.36 -27.05 -1.63
C ASP A 160 -8.64 -27.15 -0.78
N PHE A 161 -9.77 -26.62 -1.28
CA PHE A 161 -11.06 -26.63 -0.58
C PHE A 161 -11.57 -28.04 -0.22
N SER A 162 -11.05 -29.11 -0.83
CA SER A 162 -11.41 -30.49 -0.45
C SER A 162 -10.93 -30.86 0.96
N LYS A 163 -10.01 -30.07 1.54
CA LYS A 163 -9.44 -30.26 2.88
C LYS A 163 -10.30 -29.72 4.01
N ASN A 164 -11.35 -28.94 3.72
CA ASN A 164 -12.25 -28.33 4.70
C ASN A 164 -11.51 -27.58 5.81
N TYR A 165 -10.79 -26.52 5.45
CA TYR A 165 -10.15 -25.64 6.43
C TYR A 165 -11.21 -24.94 7.29
N ASP A 166 -11.00 -24.93 8.60
CA ASP A 166 -11.96 -24.44 9.60
C ASP A 166 -11.36 -23.50 10.65
N SER A 167 -10.03 -23.35 10.66
CA SER A 167 -9.29 -22.57 11.66
C SER A 167 -8.26 -21.65 11.01
N LEU A 168 -8.25 -20.39 11.45
CA LEU A 168 -7.28 -19.37 11.09
C LEU A 168 -6.49 -18.98 12.33
N LEU A 169 -5.17 -19.12 12.25
CA LEU A 169 -4.23 -18.82 13.31
C LEU A 169 -3.40 -17.60 12.92
N LEU A 170 -3.31 -16.63 13.83
CA LEU A 170 -2.36 -15.53 13.70
C LEU A 170 -1.05 -15.91 14.39
N ILE A 171 0.07 -15.88 13.65
CA ILE A 171 1.36 -16.37 14.13
C ILE A 171 2.37 -15.22 14.15
N ASP A 172 3.10 -15.12 15.27
CA ASP A 172 4.18 -14.15 15.45
C ASP A 172 5.53 -14.62 14.86
N GLN A 173 6.52 -13.75 14.83
CA GLN A 173 7.88 -14.03 14.35
C GLN A 173 8.61 -15.11 15.18
N ASN A 174 8.17 -15.36 16.41
CA ASN A 174 8.69 -16.42 17.27
C ASN A 174 7.98 -17.77 17.02
N GLN A 175 7.10 -17.86 16.02
CA GLN A 175 6.26 -19.02 15.70
C GLN A 175 5.25 -19.39 16.81
N THR A 176 4.87 -18.41 17.63
CA THR A 176 3.83 -18.52 18.65
C THR A 176 2.49 -18.15 18.03
N THR A 177 1.47 -18.97 18.27
CA THR A 177 0.08 -18.62 17.95
C THR A 177 -0.40 -17.56 18.92
N LEU A 178 -0.74 -16.38 18.41
CA LEU A 178 -1.32 -15.30 19.22
C LEU A 178 -2.79 -15.60 19.55
N PHE A 179 -3.55 -16.02 18.55
CA PHE A 179 -4.90 -16.54 18.70
C PHE A 179 -5.27 -17.46 17.53
N GLU A 180 -6.36 -18.19 17.71
CA GLU A 180 -6.98 -19.08 16.74
C GLU A 180 -8.47 -18.77 16.69
N SER A 181 -8.98 -18.47 15.50
CA SER A 181 -10.40 -18.22 15.26
C SER A 181 -10.94 -19.25 14.28
N ALA A 182 -12.18 -19.67 14.52
CA ALA A 182 -12.93 -20.44 13.53
C ALA A 182 -13.30 -19.53 12.35
N PHE A 183 -13.31 -20.08 11.14
CA PHE A 183 -13.85 -19.43 9.96
C PHE A 183 -14.49 -20.47 9.04
N ASN A 184 -15.26 -20.02 8.06
CA ASN A 184 -15.83 -20.89 7.03
C ASN A 184 -15.54 -20.29 5.66
N LEU A 185 -14.85 -21.04 4.82
CA LEU A 185 -14.57 -20.64 3.45
C LEU A 185 -14.75 -21.86 2.53
N SER A 186 -15.59 -21.68 1.51
CA SER A 186 -15.83 -22.68 0.48
C SER A 186 -15.53 -22.11 -0.90
N ASP A 187 -15.32 -22.99 -1.87
CA ASP A 187 -15.17 -22.58 -3.28
C ASP A 187 -16.40 -21.81 -3.80
N GLU A 188 -17.60 -22.19 -3.34
CA GLU A 188 -18.87 -21.52 -3.64
C GLU A 188 -18.96 -20.08 -3.10
N SER A 189 -18.08 -19.69 -2.17
CA SER A 189 -18.02 -18.32 -1.68
C SER A 189 -17.43 -17.36 -2.72
N PHE A 190 -16.68 -17.91 -3.70
CA PHE A 190 -16.08 -17.16 -4.79
C PHE A 190 -17.06 -17.05 -5.95
N MET A 191 -17.48 -15.83 -6.27
CA MET A 191 -18.59 -15.61 -7.21
C MET A 191 -18.23 -14.61 -8.32
N ILE A 192 -17.16 -13.82 -8.15
CA ILE A 192 -16.83 -12.75 -9.10
C ILE A 192 -16.55 -13.34 -10.47
N LYS A 193 -15.78 -14.43 -10.53
CA LYS A 193 -15.40 -15.07 -11.79
C LYS A 193 -16.62 -15.49 -12.62
N GLY A 194 -17.53 -16.27 -12.03
CA GLY A 194 -18.72 -16.75 -12.73
C GLY A 194 -19.62 -15.60 -13.20
N ASN A 195 -19.70 -14.51 -12.42
CA ASN A 195 -20.47 -13.33 -12.79
C ASN A 195 -19.86 -12.57 -13.99
N ILE A 196 -18.52 -12.41 -14.02
CA ILE A 196 -17.83 -11.74 -15.13
C ILE A 196 -17.87 -12.59 -16.40
N GLU A 197 -17.60 -13.90 -16.28
CA GLU A 197 -17.65 -14.82 -17.42
C GLU A 197 -19.06 -14.84 -18.03
N GLY A 198 -20.10 -14.94 -17.20
CA GLY A 198 -21.49 -14.90 -17.65
C GLY A 198 -21.87 -13.58 -18.34
N TYR A 199 -21.39 -12.44 -17.82
CA TYR A 199 -21.62 -11.14 -18.45
C TYR A 199 -20.90 -11.04 -19.80
N TYR A 200 -19.64 -11.46 -19.88
CA TYR A 200 -18.86 -11.40 -21.12
C TYR A 200 -19.43 -12.32 -22.22
N GLU A 201 -19.95 -13.49 -21.85
CA GLU A 201 -20.62 -14.40 -22.80
C GLU A 201 -21.90 -13.78 -23.41
N GLU A 202 -22.61 -12.93 -22.66
CA GLU A 202 -23.85 -12.30 -23.12
C GLU A 202 -23.61 -11.02 -23.92
N TYR A 203 -22.65 -10.19 -23.50
CA TYR A 203 -22.46 -8.83 -24.01
C TYR A 203 -21.16 -8.61 -24.80
N GLU A 204 -20.25 -9.59 -24.83
CA GLU A 204 -18.92 -9.52 -25.47
C GLU A 204 -18.06 -8.32 -24.99
N ASN A 205 -18.31 -7.85 -23.77
CA ASN A 205 -17.55 -6.80 -23.12
C ASN A 205 -17.43 -7.05 -21.61
N LEU A 206 -16.48 -6.35 -20.98
CA LEU A 206 -16.30 -6.40 -19.53
C LEU A 206 -17.28 -5.44 -18.84
N PRO A 207 -17.85 -5.81 -17.69
CA PRO A 207 -18.75 -4.94 -16.93
C PRO A 207 -17.96 -3.80 -16.29
N GLU A 208 -18.41 -2.55 -16.41
CA GLU A 208 -17.79 -1.44 -15.67
C GLU A 208 -18.51 -1.24 -14.33
N ASP A 209 -19.83 -1.09 -14.37
CA ASP A 209 -20.68 -0.81 -13.21
C ASP A 209 -21.91 -1.72 -13.14
N GLU A 210 -22.17 -2.51 -14.19
CA GLU A 210 -23.40 -3.28 -14.37
C GLU A 210 -23.59 -4.37 -13.31
N LEU A 211 -22.50 -4.83 -12.69
CA LEU A 211 -22.53 -5.84 -11.63
C LEU A 211 -22.50 -5.26 -10.21
N ASN A 212 -22.48 -3.93 -10.05
CA ASN A 212 -22.46 -3.30 -8.73
C ASN A 212 -23.69 -3.71 -7.89
N GLY A 213 -24.85 -3.92 -8.52
CA GLY A 213 -26.09 -4.34 -7.85
C GLY A 213 -26.05 -5.75 -7.24
N ILE A 214 -25.04 -6.56 -7.57
CA ILE A 214 -24.78 -7.88 -6.97
C ILE A 214 -23.46 -7.92 -6.20
N GLY A 215 -22.91 -6.75 -5.87
CA GLY A 215 -21.73 -6.61 -5.02
C GLY A 215 -20.40 -6.87 -5.71
N VAL A 216 -20.35 -6.84 -7.05
CA VAL A 216 -19.09 -6.94 -7.82
C VAL A 216 -18.77 -5.57 -8.39
N TYR A 217 -17.63 -5.03 -8.01
CA TYR A 217 -17.21 -3.68 -8.35
C TYR A 217 -15.92 -3.70 -9.15
N SER A 218 -15.80 -2.78 -10.11
CA SER A 218 -14.56 -2.57 -10.84
C SER A 218 -13.58 -1.69 -10.05
N GLN A 219 -12.30 -1.79 -10.38
CA GLN A 219 -11.24 -0.97 -9.78
C GLN A 219 -11.57 0.52 -9.86
N ASP A 220 -11.47 1.22 -8.73
CA ASP A 220 -11.66 2.67 -8.70
C ASP A 220 -10.47 3.37 -9.36
N LYS A 221 -10.77 3.96 -10.52
CA LYS A 221 -9.82 4.70 -11.35
C LYS A 221 -9.36 6.00 -10.69
N ASP A 222 -10.13 6.59 -9.77
CA ASP A 222 -9.73 7.81 -9.07
C ASP A 222 -8.70 7.53 -7.96
N ILE A 223 -8.71 6.33 -7.36
CA ILE A 223 -7.66 5.88 -6.42
C ILE A 223 -6.34 5.61 -7.16
N THR A 224 -6.41 5.09 -8.38
CA THR A 224 -5.22 4.65 -9.13
C THR A 224 -4.65 5.71 -10.08
N ASN A 225 -5.44 6.69 -10.51
CA ASN A 225 -4.98 7.75 -11.40
C ASN A 225 -4.25 8.89 -10.66
N ASN A 226 -2.93 8.85 -10.79
CA ASN A 226 -1.94 9.72 -10.14
C ASN A 226 -2.05 11.24 -10.47
N SER A 227 -2.79 11.66 -11.50
CA SER A 227 -2.77 13.06 -11.98
C SER A 227 -3.48 14.04 -11.06
N LYS A 228 -4.65 13.69 -10.51
CA LYS A 228 -5.37 14.52 -9.51
C LYS A 228 -4.59 14.63 -8.20
N ILE A 229 -3.96 13.52 -7.81
CA ILE A 229 -3.14 13.39 -6.60
C ILE A 229 -1.95 14.35 -6.64
N VAL A 230 -1.21 14.41 -7.75
CA VAL A 230 -0.04 15.30 -7.85
C VAL A 230 -0.44 16.76 -7.60
N ASP A 231 -1.53 17.24 -8.21
CA ASP A 231 -1.96 18.64 -8.11
C ASP A 231 -2.34 19.04 -6.67
N GLU A 232 -2.99 18.15 -5.93
CA GLU A 232 -3.41 18.41 -4.54
C GLU A 232 -2.22 18.51 -3.58
N TYR A 233 -1.15 17.75 -3.80
CA TYR A 233 0.02 17.73 -2.93
C TYR A 233 1.19 18.61 -3.42
N LEU A 234 1.02 19.37 -4.52
CA LEU A 234 2.05 20.28 -5.05
C LEU A 234 2.51 21.33 -4.03
N TYR A 235 1.68 21.70 -3.05
CA TYR A 235 2.08 22.64 -2.00
C TYR A 235 3.26 22.13 -1.16
N ILE A 236 3.41 20.81 -0.98
CA ILE A 236 4.53 20.21 -0.24
C ILE A 236 5.85 20.49 -0.96
N PHE A 237 5.86 20.33 -2.30
CA PHE A 237 7.00 20.75 -3.12
C PHE A 237 7.29 22.24 -2.93
N GLY A 238 6.26 23.08 -2.94
CA GLY A 238 6.39 24.52 -2.72
C GLY A 238 7.07 24.86 -1.38
N ILE A 239 6.67 24.20 -0.29
CA ILE A 239 7.25 24.41 1.05
C ILE A 239 8.71 23.96 1.10
N VAL A 240 8.99 22.73 0.67
CA VAL A 240 10.33 22.13 0.75
C VAL A 240 11.33 22.87 -0.15
N PHE A 241 10.94 23.18 -1.39
CA PHE A 241 11.77 23.97 -2.29
C PHE A 241 11.90 25.44 -1.86
N GLY A 242 10.85 26.01 -1.27
CA GLY A 242 10.91 27.34 -0.65
C GLY A 242 11.99 27.42 0.42
N ALA A 243 12.02 26.45 1.35
CA ALA A 243 13.05 26.34 2.37
C ALA A 243 14.45 26.15 1.76
N TYR A 244 14.58 25.28 0.76
CA TYR A 244 15.82 25.09 0.01
C TYR A 244 16.35 26.40 -0.59
N PHE A 245 15.52 27.18 -1.28
CA PHE A 245 15.94 28.44 -1.89
C PHE A 245 16.35 29.47 -0.84
N VAL A 246 15.67 29.55 0.30
CA VAL A 246 16.07 30.43 1.41
C VAL A 246 17.47 30.06 1.92
N VAL A 247 17.74 28.77 2.16
CA VAL A 247 19.06 28.28 2.59
C VAL A 247 20.12 28.62 1.54
N LEU A 248 19.80 28.44 0.25
CA LEU A 248 20.71 28.73 -0.86
C LEU A 248 21.03 30.23 -0.97
N ILE A 249 20.04 31.11 -0.81
CA ILE A 249 20.22 32.57 -0.79
C ILE A 249 21.13 32.97 0.38
N VAL A 250 20.86 32.46 1.59
CA VAL A 250 21.67 32.75 2.79
C VAL A 250 23.11 32.26 2.61
N ALA A 251 23.29 31.03 2.13
CA ALA A 251 24.61 30.46 1.87
C ALA A 251 25.38 31.27 0.81
N THR A 252 24.71 31.65 -0.28
CA THR A 252 25.28 32.52 -1.33
C THR A 252 25.73 33.85 -0.75
N TYR A 253 24.88 34.49 0.06
CA TYR A 253 25.20 35.77 0.69
C TYR A 253 26.45 35.67 1.60
N LEU A 254 26.51 34.64 2.45
CA LEU A 254 27.63 34.42 3.37
C LEU A 254 28.95 34.13 2.63
N ILE A 255 28.91 33.39 1.52
CA ILE A 255 30.12 32.98 0.78
C ILE A 255 30.64 34.11 -0.12
N PHE A 256 29.75 34.84 -0.80
CA PHE A 256 30.16 35.81 -1.82
C PHE A 256 30.14 37.27 -1.34
N PHE A 257 29.27 37.65 -0.39
CA PHE A 257 29.03 39.05 -0.04
C PHE A 257 29.49 39.43 1.37
N LYS A 258 29.70 38.47 2.27
CA LYS A 258 30.25 38.77 3.60
C LYS A 258 31.71 39.22 3.50
N LYS A 259 31.94 40.55 3.51
CA LYS A 259 33.28 41.14 3.57
C LYS A 259 34.05 40.56 4.77
N ARG A 260 35.24 39.99 4.52
CA ARG A 260 36.22 39.76 5.60
C ARG A 260 36.51 41.12 6.23
N LYS A 261 36.24 41.30 7.54
CA LYS A 261 36.78 42.44 8.28
C LYS A 261 38.29 42.42 8.06
N GLU A 262 38.82 43.43 7.36
CA GLU A 262 40.26 43.63 7.27
C GLU A 262 40.76 43.81 8.70
N LYS A 263 41.69 42.94 9.14
CA LYS A 263 42.43 43.21 10.38
C LYS A 263 43.15 44.54 10.16
N PRO A 264 43.00 45.54 11.06
CA PRO A 264 43.71 46.80 10.90
C PRO A 264 45.20 46.49 10.77
N LYS A 265 45.83 47.04 9.72
CA LYS A 265 47.28 46.92 9.53
C LYS A 265 47.93 47.47 10.79
N ALA A 266 48.71 46.63 11.47
CA ALA A 266 49.57 47.09 12.55
C ALA A 266 50.48 48.19 11.97
N PHE A 267 50.36 49.39 12.51
CA PHE A 267 51.31 50.47 12.29
C PHE A 267 52.67 49.96 12.79
N LEU A 268 53.56 49.62 11.87
CA LEU A 268 54.98 49.44 12.18
C LEU A 268 55.58 50.85 12.14
N GLY A 269 55.80 51.41 13.34
CA GLY A 269 56.69 52.55 13.56
C GLY A 269 58.14 52.10 13.58
#